data_AF-A0A948B2D2-F1
#
_entry.id   AF-A0A948B2D2-F1
#
_cell.length_a   1.000
_cell.length_b   1.000
_cell.length_c   1.000
_cell.angle_alpha   90.00
_cell.angle_beta   90.00
_cell.angle_gamma   90.00
#
_symmetry.space_group_name_H-M   'P 1'
#
loop_
_entity.id
_entity.type
_entity.pdbx_description
1 polymer ?
#
loop_
_entity_poly.entity_id
_entity_poly.type
_entity_poly.pdbx_seq_one_letter_code
_entity_poly.pdbx_strand_id
1 'polypeptide(L)'
;VIKTAWNEKMRPDASIKGFVYGQQKSIALFNCTGDWAFYLEGDEVVHEDDLPVIRTAMEKHLEDDRVECLFFDYLHFYGNPHTLAWSPGWYRTAPRIIRNTIPCWAPKGLFFIVLEDRRRGRYPRAARSGARIFHYGWARGEERVQANKDQIEKYWGRESPPLDFREIDARILKPFTGTHPKVLQDWLPKSDGIFQPNPAHRRTSKEKKHRLMMKIERLFGVELSRKYYTLVR
;
A
#
# COMPACT_ATOMS: atom_id res chain seq x y z
N VAL A 1 0.78 16.32 -15.34
CA VAL A 1 0.61 14.92 -15.80
C VAL A 1 1.76 14.59 -16.75
N ILE A 2 2.52 13.53 -16.49
CA ILE A 2 3.61 13.07 -17.37
C ILE A 2 3.08 11.90 -18.19
N LYS A 3 3.09 12.03 -19.52
CA LYS A 3 2.76 10.91 -20.41
C LYS A 3 4.04 10.09 -20.64
N THR A 4 3.96 8.78 -20.41
CA THR A 4 5.10 7.87 -20.52
C THR A 4 4.78 6.70 -21.43
N ALA A 5 5.79 6.18 -22.12
CA ALA A 5 5.70 4.90 -22.79
C ALA A 5 6.07 3.78 -21.81
N TRP A 6 5.24 2.73 -21.74
CA TRP A 6 5.52 1.56 -20.92
C TRP A 6 6.37 0.58 -21.72
N ASN A 7 7.43 0.03 -21.09
CA ASN A 7 8.23 -1.02 -21.73
C ASN A 7 7.49 -2.36 -21.63
N GLU A 8 6.64 -2.64 -22.61
CA GLU A 8 5.87 -3.89 -22.71
C GLU A 8 6.74 -5.13 -22.95
N LYS A 9 8.03 -4.97 -23.29
CA LYS A 9 8.98 -6.08 -23.44
C LYS A 9 9.64 -6.50 -22.12
N MET A 10 9.25 -5.89 -20.99
CA MET A 10 9.79 -6.25 -19.69
C MET A 10 9.46 -7.70 -19.35
N ARG A 11 10.51 -8.48 -19.12
CA ARG A 11 10.43 -9.93 -18.92
C ARG A 11 9.88 -10.28 -17.53
N PRO A 12 8.74 -11.00 -17.42
CA PRO A 12 8.17 -11.39 -16.14
C PRO A 12 8.92 -12.52 -15.43
N ASP A 13 9.87 -13.15 -16.11
CA ASP A 13 10.75 -14.21 -15.60
C ASP A 13 12.13 -13.68 -15.12
N ALA A 14 12.37 -12.36 -15.22
CA ALA A 14 13.49 -11.72 -14.57
C ALA A 14 13.32 -11.69 -13.02
N SER A 15 14.40 -11.41 -12.29
CA SER A 15 14.43 -11.44 -10.82
C SER A 15 13.40 -10.51 -10.15
N ILE A 16 12.97 -9.44 -10.82
CA ILE A 16 12.00 -8.47 -10.30
C ILE A 16 10.76 -8.43 -11.20
N LYS A 17 9.73 -9.19 -10.82
CA LYS A 17 8.41 -9.15 -11.46
C LYS A 17 7.71 -7.81 -11.27
N GLY A 18 6.93 -7.38 -12.27
CA GLY A 18 6.16 -6.14 -12.23
C GLY A 18 7.03 -4.87 -12.23
N PHE A 19 8.28 -4.95 -12.68
CA PHE A 19 9.23 -3.83 -12.62
C PHE A 19 8.77 -2.58 -13.39
N VAL A 20 7.90 -2.73 -14.40
CA VAL A 20 7.33 -1.61 -15.15
C VAL A 20 6.66 -0.57 -14.25
N TYR A 21 6.02 -0.99 -13.15
CA TYR A 21 5.46 -0.08 -12.15
C TYR A 21 6.51 0.74 -11.43
N GLY A 22 7.65 0.10 -11.11
CA GLY A 22 8.81 0.78 -10.54
C GLY A 22 9.40 1.81 -11.51
N GLN A 23 9.45 1.47 -12.81
CA GLN A 23 9.87 2.42 -13.85
C GLN A 23 8.97 3.67 -13.86
N GLN A 24 7.64 3.48 -13.91
CA GLN A 24 6.70 4.62 -13.94
C GLN A 24 6.78 5.47 -12.67
N LYS A 25 6.84 4.82 -11.50
CA LYS A 25 6.99 5.52 -10.22
C LYS A 25 8.32 6.29 -10.14
N SER A 26 9.42 5.69 -10.61
CA SER A 26 10.73 6.35 -10.61
C SER A 26 10.78 7.53 -11.59
N ILE A 27 10.16 7.42 -12.77
CA ILE A 27 10.02 8.54 -13.71
C ILE A 27 9.28 9.71 -13.03
N ALA A 28 8.17 9.44 -12.36
CA ALA A 28 7.43 10.48 -11.63
C ALA A 28 8.26 11.09 -10.49
N LEU A 29 8.94 10.25 -9.70
CA LEU A 29 9.84 10.70 -8.61
C LEU A 29 10.94 11.64 -9.13
N PHE A 30 11.62 11.27 -10.22
CA PHE A 30 12.70 12.09 -10.80
C PHE A 30 12.23 13.40 -11.44
N ASN A 31 10.91 13.60 -11.56
CA ASN A 31 10.33 14.87 -12.01
C ASN A 31 9.73 15.69 -10.84
N CYS A 32 9.86 15.23 -9.60
CA CYS A 32 9.50 16.03 -8.43
C CYS A 32 10.58 17.09 -8.15
N THR A 33 10.18 18.30 -7.77
CA THR A 33 11.10 19.42 -7.51
C THR A 33 11.03 19.97 -6.09
N GLY A 34 10.03 19.59 -5.29
CA GLY A 34 9.91 19.99 -3.89
C GLY A 34 10.88 19.23 -2.97
N ASP A 35 10.93 19.61 -1.70
CA ASP A 35 11.77 18.96 -0.67
C ASP A 35 11.35 17.50 -0.41
N TRP A 36 10.06 17.26 -0.55
CA TRP A 36 9.40 15.98 -0.33
C TRP A 36 8.64 15.56 -1.59
N ALA A 37 8.67 14.27 -1.91
CA ALA A 37 7.84 13.67 -2.96
C ALA A 37 6.77 12.78 -2.31
N PHE A 38 5.50 13.13 -2.49
CA PHE A 38 4.35 12.37 -1.98
C PHE A 38 3.78 11.47 -3.08
N TYR A 39 3.91 10.17 -2.89
CA TYR A 39 3.37 9.13 -3.77
C TYR A 39 2.02 8.61 -3.26
N LEU A 40 1.07 8.38 -4.16
CA LEU A 40 -0.18 7.65 -3.93
C LEU A 40 -0.46 6.73 -5.13
N GLU A 41 -1.01 5.55 -4.85
CA GLU A 41 -1.57 4.66 -5.89
C GLU A 41 -2.97 5.12 -6.32
N GLY A 42 -3.44 4.68 -7.49
CA GLY A 42 -4.72 5.16 -8.07
C GLY A 42 -5.98 4.75 -7.30
N ASP A 43 -5.84 3.90 -6.28
CA ASP A 43 -6.86 3.48 -5.33
C ASP A 43 -6.56 3.91 -3.89
N GLU A 44 -5.63 4.84 -3.71
CA GLU A 44 -5.29 5.44 -2.42
C GLU A 44 -5.82 6.87 -2.33
N VAL A 45 -6.44 7.21 -1.20
CA VAL A 45 -6.96 8.54 -0.92
C VAL A 45 -6.55 8.97 0.48
N VAL A 46 -6.24 10.26 0.62
CA VAL A 46 -5.98 10.90 1.91
C VAL A 46 -7.26 11.55 2.41
N HIS A 47 -7.58 11.37 3.69
CA HIS A 47 -8.72 12.04 4.32
C HIS A 47 -8.39 13.51 4.57
N GLU A 48 -9.37 14.41 4.43
CA GLU A 48 -9.15 15.85 4.60
C GLU A 48 -8.59 16.21 5.99
N ASP A 49 -9.06 15.53 7.04
CA ASP A 49 -8.56 15.66 8.42
C ASP A 49 -7.07 15.28 8.56
N ASP A 50 -6.54 14.44 7.67
CA ASP A 50 -5.15 14.00 7.72
C ASP A 50 -4.23 15.01 7.01
N LEU A 51 -4.74 15.93 6.18
CA LEU A 51 -3.92 16.88 5.41
C LEU A 51 -3.08 17.83 6.30
N PRO A 52 -3.63 18.46 7.37
CA PRO A 52 -2.82 19.29 8.25
C PRO A 52 -1.74 18.48 8.98
N VAL A 53 -2.07 17.25 9.41
CA VAL A 53 -1.15 16.35 10.10
C VAL A 53 0.05 15.99 9.20
N ILE A 54 -0.21 15.71 7.92
CA ILE A 54 0.83 15.42 6.93
C ILE A 54 1.76 16.62 6.76
N ARG A 55 1.20 17.81 6.54
CA ARG A 55 1.98 19.04 6.39
C ARG A 55 2.86 19.30 7.61
N THR A 56 2.30 19.22 8.81
CA THR A 56 3.06 19.40 10.06
C THR A 56 4.18 18.38 10.19
N ALA A 57 3.95 17.11 9.83
CA ALA A 57 4.99 16.09 9.87
C ALA A 57 6.13 16.37 8.86
N MET A 58 5.79 16.85 7.66
CA MET A 58 6.77 17.24 6.64
C MET A 58 7.62 18.44 7.10
N GLU A 59 6.98 19.46 7.66
CA GLU A 59 7.66 20.66 8.17
C GLU A 59 8.56 20.32 9.37
N LYS A 60 8.05 19.54 10.33
CA LYS A 60 8.79 19.10 11.51
C LYS A 60 10.08 18.37 11.17
N HIS A 61 10.05 17.54 10.13
CA HIS A 61 11.17 16.68 9.76
C HIS A 61 11.98 17.23 8.58
N LEU A 62 11.66 18.42 8.08
CA LEU A 62 12.32 19.00 6.90
C LEU A 62 13.84 19.11 7.13
N GLU A 63 14.24 19.66 8.27
CA GLU A 63 15.66 19.88 8.61
C GLU A 63 16.30 18.70 9.38
N ASP A 64 15.60 17.57 9.56
CA ASP A 64 16.13 16.39 10.23
C ASP A 64 16.65 15.36 9.22
N ASP A 65 17.96 15.39 8.95
CA ASP A 65 18.65 14.49 8.01
C ASP A 65 18.58 12.99 8.40
N ARG A 66 18.21 12.69 9.65
CA ARG A 66 17.98 11.30 10.06
C ARG A 66 16.70 10.75 9.43
N VAL A 67 15.74 11.61 9.09
CA VAL A 67 14.46 11.27 8.49
C VAL A 67 14.53 11.43 6.98
N GLU A 68 14.47 10.30 6.28
CA GLU A 68 14.48 10.24 4.82
C GLU A 68 13.05 10.06 4.27
N CYS A 69 12.10 9.62 5.09
CA CYS A 69 10.76 9.25 4.66
C CYS A 69 9.72 9.45 5.78
N LEU A 70 8.46 9.69 5.39
CA LEU A 70 7.31 9.56 6.29
C LEU A 70 6.47 8.33 5.89
N PHE A 71 6.20 7.48 6.89
CA PHE A 71 5.29 6.35 6.74
C PHE A 71 3.93 6.65 7.36
N PHE A 72 2.91 6.00 6.81
CA PHE A 72 1.50 6.22 7.12
C PHE A 72 0.86 4.94 7.63
N ASP A 73 -0.20 5.07 8.41
CA ASP A 73 -1.07 3.94 8.77
C ASP A 73 -2.01 3.60 7.59
N TYR A 74 -2.24 2.32 7.34
CA TYR A 74 -3.00 1.84 6.19
C TYR A 74 -4.36 1.28 6.57
N LEU A 75 -5.40 1.79 5.91
CA LEU A 75 -6.75 1.27 5.96
C LEU A 75 -7.06 0.54 4.65
N HIS A 76 -6.95 -0.79 4.67
CA HIS A 76 -7.24 -1.63 3.52
C HIS A 76 -8.71 -2.01 3.47
N PHE A 77 -9.49 -1.34 2.62
CA PHE A 77 -10.89 -1.67 2.42
C PHE A 77 -11.04 -2.92 1.56
N TYR A 78 -11.98 -3.80 1.92
CA TYR A 78 -12.18 -5.09 1.26
C TYR A 78 -13.66 -5.40 1.04
N GLY A 79 -14.02 -5.68 -0.20
CA GLY A 79 -15.37 -6.07 -0.61
C GLY A 79 -16.38 -4.93 -0.60
N ASN A 80 -16.38 -4.10 0.44
CA ASN A 80 -17.24 -2.95 0.58
C ASN A 80 -16.56 -1.80 1.38
N PRO A 81 -17.17 -0.60 1.44
CA PRO A 81 -16.62 0.54 2.18
C PRO A 81 -16.60 0.36 3.71
N HIS A 82 -17.37 -0.58 4.27
CA HIS A 82 -17.51 -0.76 5.72
C HIS A 82 -16.58 -1.81 6.32
N THR A 83 -15.71 -2.42 5.50
CA THR A 83 -14.89 -3.57 5.92
C THR A 83 -13.42 -3.33 5.67
N LEU A 84 -12.62 -3.47 6.72
CA LEU A 84 -11.16 -3.49 6.64
C LEU A 84 -10.64 -4.93 6.63
N ALA A 85 -9.64 -5.20 5.78
CA ALA A 85 -8.83 -6.40 5.86
C ALA A 85 -7.62 -6.18 6.80
N TRP A 86 -7.57 -6.92 7.89
CA TRP A 86 -6.58 -6.77 8.94
C TRP A 86 -5.89 -8.10 9.29
N SER A 87 -4.71 -8.32 8.72
CA SER A 87 -3.79 -9.36 9.15
C SER A 87 -2.35 -9.01 8.74
N PRO A 88 -1.32 -9.69 9.25
CA PRO A 88 0.07 -9.41 8.86
C PRO A 88 0.38 -9.57 7.37
N GLY A 89 -0.50 -10.20 6.60
CA GLY A 89 -0.41 -10.25 5.14
C GLY A 89 -0.82 -8.96 4.43
N TRP A 90 -1.50 -8.06 5.14
CA TRP A 90 -1.86 -6.71 4.73
C TRP A 90 -0.98 -5.76 5.52
N TYR A 91 -0.11 -5.02 4.86
CA TYR A 91 0.84 -4.16 5.55
C TYR A 91 0.08 -3.07 6.31
N ARG A 92 0.38 -2.89 7.59
CA ARG A 92 -0.35 -1.90 8.41
C ARG A 92 0.17 -0.48 8.21
N THR A 93 1.35 -0.37 7.63
CA THR A 93 2.03 0.88 7.40
C THR A 93 2.80 0.84 6.09
N ALA A 94 2.87 1.95 5.36
CA ALA A 94 3.74 2.07 4.20
C ALA A 94 4.40 3.45 4.09
N PRO A 95 5.63 3.50 3.54
CA PRO A 95 6.27 4.75 3.20
C PRO A 95 5.57 5.39 1.99
N ARG A 96 5.17 6.65 2.11
CA ARG A 96 4.49 7.38 1.02
C ARG A 96 5.08 8.73 0.70
N ILE A 97 5.78 9.35 1.64
CA ILE A 97 6.53 10.58 1.39
C ILE A 97 8.02 10.27 1.52
N ILE A 98 8.80 10.56 0.48
CA ILE A 98 10.26 10.40 0.48
C ILE A 98 10.91 11.78 0.34
N ARG A 99 12.03 12.00 1.03
CA ARG A 99 12.88 13.17 0.83
C ARG A 99 13.38 13.15 -0.61
N ASN A 100 13.10 14.21 -1.34
CA ASN A 100 13.35 14.26 -2.78
C ASN A 100 14.76 14.81 -3.11
N THR A 101 15.50 15.25 -2.09
CA THR A 101 16.85 15.81 -2.20
C THR A 101 17.96 14.79 -1.90
N ILE A 102 17.62 13.50 -1.81
CA ILE A 102 18.58 12.41 -1.57
C ILE A 102 18.60 11.40 -2.72
N PRO A 103 19.72 10.68 -2.93
CA PRO A 103 19.79 9.61 -3.93
C PRO A 103 18.83 8.47 -3.60
N CYS A 104 17.68 8.43 -4.25
CA CYS A 104 16.67 7.39 -4.04
C CYS A 104 15.95 7.03 -5.34
N TRP A 105 15.31 5.87 -5.38
CA TRP A 105 14.48 5.42 -6.50
C TRP A 105 13.43 4.42 -6.01
N ALA A 106 12.49 4.01 -6.89
CA ALA A 106 11.43 3.09 -6.51
C ALA A 106 11.38 1.86 -7.45
N PRO A 107 11.81 0.67 -6.99
CA PRO A 107 11.80 -0.53 -7.83
C PRO A 107 10.40 -1.13 -8.06
N LYS A 108 9.39 -0.70 -7.27
CA LYS A 108 7.98 -1.12 -7.30
C LYS A 108 7.08 -0.01 -6.78
N GLY A 109 5.76 -0.15 -6.95
CA GLY A 109 4.75 0.79 -6.43
C GLY A 109 4.84 1.01 -4.91
N LEU A 110 5.00 -0.06 -4.14
CA LEU A 110 4.81 -0.01 -2.69
C LEU A 110 5.88 0.77 -1.87
N PHE A 111 7.14 0.83 -2.31
CA PHE A 111 8.24 1.35 -1.47
C PHE A 111 9.32 2.09 -2.24
N PHE A 112 10.29 2.64 -1.51
CA PHE A 112 11.46 3.37 -2.03
C PHE A 112 12.75 2.66 -1.60
N ILE A 113 13.82 2.90 -2.34
CA ILE A 113 15.19 2.49 -2.02
C ILE A 113 16.05 3.74 -2.01
N VAL A 114 16.71 3.99 -0.87
CA VAL A 114 17.76 5.00 -0.74
C VAL A 114 19.08 4.34 -1.07
N LEU A 115 19.87 4.97 -1.94
CA LEU A 115 21.20 4.49 -2.30
C LEU A 115 22.18 4.83 -1.17
N GLU A 116 22.93 3.82 -0.72
CA GLU A 116 24.04 4.02 0.22
C GLU A 116 25.34 4.30 -0.54
N ASP A 117 25.48 3.65 -1.70
CA ASP A 117 26.54 3.90 -2.65
C ASP A 117 26.02 3.59 -4.07
N ARG A 118 26.92 3.63 -5.07
CA ARG A 118 26.57 3.42 -6.49
C ARG A 118 26.04 2.02 -6.82
N ARG A 119 26.13 1.06 -5.89
CA ARG A 119 25.77 -0.37 -6.08
C ARG A 119 24.78 -0.87 -5.05
N ARG A 120 24.77 -0.31 -3.85
CA ARG A 120 23.94 -0.76 -2.72
C ARG A 120 22.85 0.26 -2.39
N GLY A 121 21.68 -0.28 -2.09
CA GLY A 121 20.57 0.50 -1.57
C GLY A 121 19.85 -0.24 -0.45
N ARG A 122 19.12 0.52 0.36
CA ARG A 122 18.36 0.04 1.51
C ARG A 122 17.00 0.72 1.57
N TYR A 123 16.13 0.23 2.46
CA TYR A 123 14.92 0.96 2.79
C TYR A 123 15.25 2.30 3.48
N PRO A 124 14.41 3.33 3.27
CA PRO A 124 14.63 4.63 3.91
C PRO A 124 14.47 4.54 5.42
N ARG A 125 15.19 5.41 6.14
CA ARG A 125 14.89 5.71 7.54
C ARG A 125 13.66 6.59 7.60
N ALA A 126 12.64 6.18 8.36
CA ALA A 126 11.35 6.84 8.35
C ALA A 126 10.85 7.25 9.73
N ALA A 127 10.17 8.39 9.77
CA ALA A 127 9.36 8.84 10.89
C ALA A 127 7.87 8.60 10.58
N ARG A 128 7.05 8.54 11.64
CA ARG A 128 5.59 8.38 11.48
C ARG A 128 4.99 9.71 11.04
N SER A 129 4.15 9.71 10.00
CA SER A 129 3.42 10.91 9.57
C SER A 129 2.33 11.30 10.57
N GLY A 130 1.75 10.32 11.27
CA GLY A 130 0.56 10.49 12.11
C GLY A 130 -0.75 10.45 11.32
N ALA A 131 -0.66 10.31 9.99
CA ALA A 131 -1.79 10.30 9.07
C ALA A 131 -2.06 8.90 8.50
N ARG A 132 -3.26 8.74 7.93
CA ARG A 132 -3.72 7.47 7.34
C ARG A 132 -3.75 7.56 5.81
N ILE A 133 -3.64 6.40 5.18
CA ILE A 133 -3.96 6.20 3.76
C ILE A 133 -5.15 5.26 3.68
N PHE A 134 -6.20 5.73 2.99
CA PHE A 134 -7.39 4.95 2.72
C PHE A 134 -7.19 4.25 1.38
N HIS A 135 -6.98 2.93 1.42
CA HIS A 135 -6.68 2.12 0.25
C HIS A 135 -7.89 1.26 -0.12
N TYR A 136 -8.51 1.60 -1.25
CA TYR A 136 -9.77 1.02 -1.74
C TYR A 136 -9.57 -0.08 -2.77
N GLY A 137 -8.37 -0.63 -2.92
CA GLY A 137 -8.04 -1.54 -4.02
C GLY A 137 -9.01 -2.70 -4.21
N TRP A 138 -9.57 -3.24 -3.12
CA TRP A 138 -10.53 -4.35 -3.07
C TRP A 138 -11.98 -3.94 -2.80
N ALA A 139 -12.29 -2.65 -2.71
CA ALA A 139 -13.63 -2.16 -2.38
C ALA A 139 -14.37 -1.53 -3.59
N ARG A 140 -13.86 -1.76 -4.81
CA ARG A 140 -14.34 -1.13 -6.07
C ARG A 140 -15.27 -2.01 -6.90
N GLY A 141 -15.72 -3.13 -6.32
CA GLY A 141 -16.46 -4.19 -7.01
C GLY A 141 -15.56 -5.28 -7.58
N GLU A 142 -16.01 -6.53 -7.50
CA GLU A 142 -15.25 -7.72 -7.91
C GLU A 142 -14.87 -7.70 -9.39
N GLU A 143 -15.83 -7.37 -10.27
CA GLU A 143 -15.62 -7.25 -11.72
C GLU A 143 -14.50 -6.26 -12.06
N ARG A 144 -14.51 -5.09 -11.41
CA ARG A 144 -13.51 -4.03 -11.68
C ARG A 144 -12.12 -4.44 -11.19
N VAL A 145 -12.05 -5.15 -10.08
CA VAL A 145 -10.79 -5.70 -9.57
C VAL A 145 -10.29 -6.84 -10.47
N GLN A 146 -11.18 -7.71 -10.95
CA GLN A 146 -10.84 -8.77 -11.92
C GLN A 146 -10.26 -8.16 -13.21
N ALA A 147 -10.97 -7.20 -13.81
CA ALA A 147 -10.52 -6.53 -15.03
C ALA A 147 -9.15 -5.85 -14.86
N ASN A 148 -8.90 -5.25 -13.69
CA ASN A 148 -7.58 -4.70 -13.38
C ASN A 148 -6.52 -5.81 -13.25
N LYS A 149 -6.82 -6.94 -12.61
CA LYS A 149 -5.88 -8.06 -12.53
C LYS A 149 -5.55 -8.64 -13.90
N ASP A 150 -6.54 -8.80 -14.77
CA ASP A 150 -6.35 -9.33 -16.13
C ASP A 150 -5.38 -8.47 -16.95
N GLN A 151 -5.44 -7.15 -16.77
CA GLN A 151 -4.50 -6.21 -17.41
C GLN A 151 -3.07 -6.29 -16.83
N ILE A 152 -2.94 -6.63 -15.54
CA ILE A 152 -1.69 -6.47 -14.78
C ILE A 152 -0.91 -7.78 -14.67
N GLU A 153 -1.57 -8.93 -14.56
CA GLU A 153 -0.93 -10.25 -14.30
C GLU A 153 0.09 -10.65 -15.39
N LYS A 154 -0.05 -10.12 -16.62
CA LYS A 154 0.95 -10.25 -17.69
C LYS A 154 2.36 -9.83 -17.24
N TYR A 155 2.48 -8.77 -16.43
CA TYR A 155 3.77 -8.28 -15.93
C TYR A 155 4.35 -9.15 -14.80
N TRP A 156 3.59 -10.13 -14.30
CA TRP A 156 4.01 -11.13 -13.32
C TRP A 156 4.16 -12.55 -13.94
N GLY A 157 3.80 -12.70 -15.22
CA GLY A 157 3.89 -13.96 -15.96
C GLY A 157 2.93 -15.00 -15.42
N ARG A 158 1.71 -14.57 -15.09
CA ARG A 158 0.66 -15.41 -14.53
C ARG A 158 -0.64 -15.17 -15.30
N GLU A 159 -1.45 -16.21 -15.36
CA GLU A 159 -2.87 -16.05 -15.70
C GLU A 159 -3.61 -15.49 -14.49
N SER A 160 -4.69 -14.78 -14.76
CA SER A 160 -5.56 -14.20 -13.75
C SER A 160 -6.72 -15.17 -13.48
N PRO A 161 -6.68 -15.98 -12.40
CA PRO A 161 -7.80 -16.84 -12.07
C PRO A 161 -9.02 -15.98 -11.69
N PRO A 162 -10.25 -16.49 -11.90
CA PRO A 162 -11.45 -15.82 -11.43
C PRO A 162 -11.38 -15.55 -9.93
N LEU A 163 -11.67 -14.32 -9.55
CA LEU A 163 -11.80 -13.90 -8.15
C LEU A 163 -13.15 -14.34 -7.60
N ASP A 164 -13.15 -14.78 -6.34
CA ASP A 164 -14.32 -14.78 -5.48
C ASP A 164 -13.91 -14.10 -4.17
N PHE A 165 -14.41 -12.90 -3.93
CA PHE A 165 -14.09 -12.11 -2.73
C PHE A 165 -14.57 -12.81 -1.44
N ARG A 166 -15.52 -13.73 -1.55
CA ARG A 166 -16.04 -14.47 -0.39
C ARG A 166 -15.06 -15.55 0.07
N GLU A 167 -14.11 -15.96 -0.77
CA GLU A 167 -13.06 -16.92 -0.43
C GLU A 167 -11.92 -16.26 0.36
N ILE A 168 -12.27 -15.76 1.55
CA ILE A 168 -11.38 -15.06 2.47
C ILE A 168 -11.63 -15.49 3.92
N ASP A 169 -10.56 -15.52 4.71
CA ASP A 169 -10.65 -15.74 6.15
C ASP A 169 -11.47 -14.64 6.88
N ALA A 170 -12.70 -14.98 7.28
CA ALA A 170 -13.58 -14.09 8.05
C ALA A 170 -12.94 -13.45 9.30
N ARG A 171 -11.93 -14.06 9.92
CA ARG A 171 -11.30 -13.50 11.14
C ARG A 171 -10.46 -12.25 10.89
N ILE A 172 -10.05 -12.01 9.65
CA ILE A 172 -9.26 -10.85 9.28
C ILE A 172 -10.13 -9.65 8.90
N LEU A 173 -11.43 -9.85 8.69
CA LEU A 173 -12.35 -8.76 8.40
C LEU A 173 -12.73 -8.01 9.68
N LYS A 174 -12.69 -6.69 9.62
CA LYS A 174 -13.02 -5.78 10.74
C LYS A 174 -13.98 -4.70 10.26
N PRO A 175 -14.95 -4.28 11.10
CA PRO A 175 -15.79 -3.14 10.77
C PRO A 175 -14.93 -1.86 10.71
N PHE A 176 -15.18 -1.04 9.70
CA PHE A 176 -14.71 0.34 9.66
C PHE A 176 -15.73 1.24 10.36
N THR A 177 -15.29 2.01 11.35
CA THR A 177 -16.15 2.89 12.17
C THR A 177 -15.81 4.36 12.03
N GLY A 178 -14.92 4.72 11.09
CA GLY A 178 -14.56 6.10 10.81
C GLY A 178 -15.39 6.70 9.68
N THR A 179 -14.97 7.87 9.20
CA THR A 179 -15.52 8.54 8.02
C THR A 179 -14.66 8.27 6.79
N HIS A 180 -15.31 8.19 5.63
CA HIS A 180 -14.61 8.18 4.35
C HIS A 180 -14.25 9.61 3.94
N PRO A 181 -13.12 9.82 3.21
CA PRO A 181 -12.78 11.11 2.64
C PRO A 181 -13.95 11.68 1.83
N LYS A 182 -14.27 12.97 2.01
CA LYS A 182 -15.41 13.60 1.32
C LYS A 182 -15.40 13.40 -0.19
N VAL A 183 -14.22 13.41 -0.80
CA VAL A 183 -14.03 13.23 -2.25
C VAL A 183 -14.47 11.86 -2.78
N LEU A 184 -14.71 10.87 -1.90
CA LEU A 184 -15.15 9.54 -2.27
C LEU A 184 -16.63 9.26 -1.95
N GLN A 185 -17.33 10.14 -1.24
CA GLN A 185 -18.68 9.84 -0.75
C GLN A 185 -19.65 9.44 -1.87
N ASP A 186 -19.58 10.10 -3.03
CA ASP A 186 -20.45 9.82 -4.17
C ASP A 186 -19.96 8.65 -5.04
N TRP A 187 -18.71 8.21 -4.85
CA TRP A 187 -18.09 7.17 -5.67
C TRP A 187 -18.22 5.77 -5.06
N LEU A 188 -18.40 5.68 -3.74
CA LEU A 188 -18.46 4.40 -3.04
C LEU A 188 -19.80 3.69 -3.30
N PRO A 189 -19.78 2.37 -3.57
CA PRO A 189 -21.01 1.61 -3.75
C PRO A 189 -21.81 1.59 -2.44
N LYS A 190 -23.14 1.71 -2.57
CA LYS A 190 -24.04 1.54 -1.42
C LYS A 190 -23.98 0.09 -0.94
N SER A 191 -23.75 -0.10 0.35
CA SER A 191 -23.73 -1.40 1.00
C SER A 191 -23.99 -1.21 2.48
N ASP A 192 -24.54 -2.23 3.15
CA ASP A 192 -24.76 -2.20 4.59
C ASP A 192 -23.89 -3.23 5.31
N GLY A 193 -23.34 -2.83 6.45
CA GLY A 193 -22.62 -3.72 7.35
C GLY A 193 -21.31 -4.30 6.80
N ILE A 194 -20.75 -5.24 7.55
CA ILE A 194 -19.49 -5.90 7.19
C ILE A 194 -19.70 -6.85 6.00
N PHE A 195 -18.71 -6.95 5.13
CA PHE A 195 -18.67 -7.87 4.00
C PHE A 195 -18.82 -9.33 4.51
N GLN A 196 -19.64 -10.12 3.82
CA GLN A 196 -19.98 -11.48 4.21
C GLN A 196 -19.13 -12.50 3.43
N PRO A 197 -18.11 -13.11 4.06
CA PRO A 197 -17.32 -14.17 3.43
C PRO A 197 -18.10 -15.48 3.36
N ASN A 198 -17.64 -16.43 2.54
CA ASN A 198 -18.24 -17.75 2.42
C ASN A 198 -18.08 -18.51 3.75
N PRO A 199 -19.18 -18.90 4.43
CA PRO A 199 -19.09 -19.64 5.69
C PRO A 199 -18.37 -21.00 5.55
N ALA A 200 -18.38 -21.58 4.35
CA ALA A 200 -17.73 -22.85 4.04
C ALA A 200 -16.27 -22.70 3.58
N HIS A 201 -15.73 -21.47 3.53
CA HIS A 201 -14.38 -21.21 3.05
C HIS A 201 -13.32 -22.03 3.80
N ARG A 202 -12.52 -22.79 3.03
CA ARG A 202 -11.41 -23.59 3.58
C ARG A 202 -10.12 -22.79 3.53
N ARG A 203 -9.69 -22.34 4.71
CA ARG A 203 -8.43 -21.62 4.92
C ARG A 203 -7.24 -22.25 4.20
N THR A 204 -6.59 -21.43 3.40
CA THR A 204 -5.31 -21.72 2.77
C THR A 204 -4.18 -21.83 3.79
N SER A 205 -3.04 -22.40 3.37
CA SER A 205 -1.82 -22.43 4.19
C SER A 205 -1.33 -21.02 4.56
N LYS A 206 -1.53 -20.04 3.66
CA LYS A 206 -1.18 -18.63 3.90
C LYS A 206 -2.03 -18.02 5.01
N GLU A 207 -3.33 -18.25 5.01
CA GLU A 207 -4.22 -17.73 6.07
C GLU A 207 -3.99 -18.40 7.41
N LYS A 208 -3.70 -19.72 7.42
CA LYS A 208 -3.25 -20.42 8.64
C LYS A 208 -2.00 -19.77 9.23
N LYS A 209 -1.01 -19.44 8.40
CA LYS A 209 0.19 -18.70 8.81
C LYS A 209 -0.16 -17.32 9.37
N HIS A 210 -1.01 -16.54 8.68
CA HIS A 210 -1.41 -15.21 9.18
C HIS A 210 -2.16 -15.29 10.52
N ARG A 211 -3.03 -16.28 10.71
CA ARG A 211 -3.69 -16.51 12.01
C ARG A 211 -2.68 -16.82 13.11
N LEU A 212 -1.66 -17.63 12.83
CA LEU A 212 -0.59 -17.89 13.79
C LEU A 212 0.17 -16.61 14.14
N MET A 213 0.55 -15.82 13.14
CA MET A 213 1.21 -14.53 13.36
C MET A 213 0.34 -13.61 14.24
N MET A 214 -0.96 -13.45 13.95
CA MET A 214 -1.87 -12.64 14.78
C MET A 214 -1.95 -13.13 16.24
N LYS A 215 -1.84 -14.44 16.48
CA LYS A 215 -1.76 -14.98 17.86
C LYS A 215 -0.46 -14.54 18.54
N ILE A 216 0.67 -14.65 17.85
CA ILE A 216 1.98 -14.21 18.36
C ILE A 216 1.96 -12.71 18.66
N GLU A 217 1.44 -11.88 17.76
CA GLU A 217 1.28 -10.44 17.99
C GLU A 217 0.51 -10.13 19.27
N ARG A 218 -0.60 -10.84 19.50
CA ARG A 218 -1.42 -10.67 20.70
C ARG A 218 -0.69 -11.11 21.98
N LEU A 219 0.06 -12.21 21.92
CA LEU A 219 0.74 -12.78 23.09
C LEU A 219 1.96 -11.96 23.50
N PHE A 220 2.70 -11.42 22.53
CA PHE A 220 3.99 -10.78 22.77
C PHE A 220 3.99 -9.26 22.53
N GLY A 221 2.87 -8.67 22.10
CA GLY A 221 2.79 -7.24 21.80
C GLY A 221 3.66 -6.80 20.62
N VAL A 222 4.01 -7.73 19.74
CA VAL A 222 4.84 -7.48 18.55
C VAL A 222 3.99 -7.18 17.32
N GLU A 223 4.59 -6.55 16.32
CA GLU A 223 3.96 -6.23 15.03
C GLU A 223 4.74 -6.95 13.92
N LEU A 224 4.11 -7.92 13.27
CA LEU A 224 4.76 -8.87 12.36
C LEU A 224 4.45 -8.60 10.88
N SER A 225 3.69 -7.55 10.55
CA SER A 225 3.51 -7.17 9.15
C SER A 225 4.82 -6.63 8.57
N ARG A 226 4.93 -6.71 7.25
CA ARG A 226 6.15 -6.31 6.57
C ARG A 226 6.28 -4.79 6.56
N LYS A 227 7.44 -4.29 6.99
CA LYS A 227 7.83 -2.88 6.89
C LYS A 227 8.81 -2.68 5.75
N TYR A 228 8.66 -1.58 5.04
CA TYR A 228 9.51 -1.18 3.91
C TYR A 228 10.31 0.08 4.23
N TYR A 229 10.69 0.22 5.49
CA TYR A 229 11.42 1.34 6.09
C TYR A 229 12.05 0.86 7.39
N THR A 230 13.04 1.62 7.87
CA THR A 230 13.63 1.46 9.20
C THR A 230 13.17 2.64 10.06
N LEU A 231 12.67 2.39 11.27
CA LEU A 231 12.20 3.47 12.14
C LEU A 231 13.39 4.33 12.63
N VAL A 232 13.28 5.64 12.51
CA VAL A 232 14.20 6.58 13.18
C VAL A 232 13.92 6.52 14.68
N ARG A 233 14.95 6.23 15.48
CA ARG A 233 14.90 6.24 16.93
C ARG A 233 15.19 7.63 17.47
#